data_AF-A0A1T4KLL3-F1
#
_entry.id   AF-A0A1T4KLL3-F1
#
_cell.length_a   1.000
_cell.length_b   1.000
_cell.length_c   1.000
_cell.angle_alpha   90.00
_cell.angle_beta   90.00
_cell.angle_gamma   90.00
#
_symmetry.space_group_name_H-M   'P 1'
#
loop_
_entity.id
_entity.type
_entity.pdbx_description
1 polymer ?
#
loop_
_entity_poly.entity_id
_entity_poly.type
_entity_poly.pdbx_seq_one_letter_code
_entity_poly.pdbx_strand_id
1 'polypeptide(L)'
;MDTVYLRVKEMTIGALALVISILSPISTALVLLITMSIVDVFLGFKANRKVLGEEFKFNKAFNAITKMGFFCMLTVLIHLTFHLYGEVEVASVVVKYLSWIIIYYYILNMLYNAGKIYPDSKVIPFLVEIMQLHILGAMMSRMGINVSKVKLQEEQAEKKKGDEK
;
A
#
# COMPACT_ATOMS: atom_id res chain seq x y z
N MET A 1 -5.44 -47.82 11.46
CA MET A 1 -5.33 -46.36 11.72
C MET A 1 -5.10 -45.58 10.43
N ASP A 2 -4.55 -46.21 9.39
CA ASP A 2 -4.16 -45.58 8.13
C ASP A 2 -5.34 -45.05 7.30
N THR A 3 -6.49 -45.72 7.33
CA THR A 3 -7.70 -45.31 6.60
C THR A 3 -8.34 -44.04 7.15
N VAL A 4 -8.32 -43.84 8.47
CA VAL A 4 -8.83 -42.61 9.10
C VAL A 4 -7.87 -41.45 8.82
N TYR A 5 -6.56 -41.69 8.92
CA TYR A 5 -5.54 -40.69 8.58
C TYR A 5 -5.64 -40.25 7.10
N LEU A 6 -5.81 -41.18 6.17
CA LEU A 6 -6.00 -40.89 4.75
C LEU A 6 -7.24 -40.02 4.50
N ARG A 7 -8.38 -40.35 5.11
CA ARG A 7 -9.60 -39.54 4.96
C ARG A 7 -9.47 -38.13 5.52
N VAL A 8 -8.86 -37.98 6.70
CA VAL A 8 -8.61 -36.65 7.31
C VAL A 8 -7.66 -35.83 6.45
N LYS A 9 -6.63 -36.47 5.89
CA LYS A 9 -5.70 -35.85 4.95
C LYS A 9 -6.41 -35.39 3.69
N GLU A 10 -7.24 -36.24 3.08
CA GLU A 10 -8.02 -35.92 1.88
C GLU A 10 -9.03 -34.78 2.12
N MET A 11 -9.74 -34.78 3.26
CA MET A 11 -10.63 -33.69 3.63
C MET A 11 -9.89 -32.36 3.81
N THR A 12 -8.70 -32.41 4.42
CA THR A 12 -7.87 -31.23 4.62
C THR A 12 -7.33 -30.69 3.29
N ILE A 13 -6.86 -31.57 2.40
CA ILE A 13 -6.42 -31.21 1.05
C ILE A 13 -7.58 -30.62 0.25
N GLY A 14 -8.77 -31.22 0.32
CA GLY A 14 -9.96 -30.70 -0.35
C GLY A 14 -10.36 -29.31 0.16
N ALA A 15 -10.37 -29.11 1.48
CA ALA A 15 -10.65 -27.80 2.08
C ALA A 15 -9.62 -26.74 1.65
N LEU A 16 -8.33 -27.10 1.66
CA LEU A 16 -7.25 -26.20 1.20
C LEU A 16 -7.39 -25.89 -0.30
N ALA A 17 -7.73 -26.88 -1.12
CA ALA A 17 -7.93 -26.68 -2.56
C ALA A 17 -9.09 -25.71 -2.84
N LEU A 18 -10.19 -25.78 -2.08
CA LEU A 18 -11.29 -24.82 -2.18
C LEU A 18 -10.84 -23.40 -1.82
N VAL A 19 -10.10 -23.24 -0.73
CA VAL A 19 -9.55 -21.94 -0.33
C VAL A 19 -8.62 -21.38 -1.40
N ILE A 20 -7.69 -22.21 -1.91
CA ILE A 20 -6.78 -21.82 -2.99
C ILE A 20 -7.56 -21.45 -4.25
N SER A 21 -8.61 -22.18 -4.59
CA SER A 21 -9.44 -21.88 -5.77
C SER A 21 -10.13 -20.52 -5.66
N ILE A 22 -10.62 -20.14 -4.48
CA ILE A 22 -11.25 -18.83 -4.23
C ILE A 22 -10.20 -17.71 -4.26
N LEU A 23 -8.97 -17.97 -3.81
CA LEU A 23 -7.90 -16.98 -3.77
C LEU A 23 -7.12 -16.87 -5.09
N SER A 24 -7.16 -17.91 -5.94
CA SER A 24 -6.41 -17.98 -7.21
C SER A 24 -6.62 -16.73 -8.09
N PRO A 25 -7.86 -16.22 -8.30
CA PRO A 25 -8.10 -15.04 -9.13
C PRO A 25 -7.44 -13.76 -8.60
N ILE A 26 -7.17 -13.69 -7.30
CA ILE A 26 -6.59 -12.52 -6.63
C ILE A 26 -5.16 -12.77 -6.11
N SER A 27 -4.57 -13.91 -6.44
CA SER A 27 -3.24 -14.33 -5.99
C SER A 27 -2.16 -13.29 -6.30
N THR A 28 -2.16 -12.72 -7.51
CA THR A 28 -1.23 -11.65 -7.92
C THR A 28 -1.33 -10.42 -7.02
N ALA A 29 -2.56 -10.00 -6.67
CA ALA A 29 -2.78 -8.88 -5.77
C ALA A 29 -2.22 -9.16 -4.37
N LEU A 30 -2.53 -10.33 -3.82
CA LEU A 30 -2.06 -10.74 -2.49
C LEU A 30 -0.52 -10.82 -2.42
N VAL A 31 0.11 -11.44 -3.43
CA VAL A 31 1.57 -11.54 -3.51
C VAL A 31 2.22 -10.16 -3.58
N LEU A 32 1.67 -9.24 -4.38
CA LEU A 32 2.18 -7.87 -4.46
C LEU A 32 2.03 -7.12 -3.13
N LEU A 33 0.88 -7.23 -2.47
CA LEU A 33 0.64 -6.59 -1.17
C LEU A 33 1.61 -7.08 -0.11
N ILE A 34 1.83 -8.40 -0.02
CA ILE A 34 2.77 -9.00 0.93
C ILE A 34 4.20 -8.54 0.62
N THR A 35 4.62 -8.62 -0.65
CA THR A 35 5.97 -8.25 -1.07
C THR A 35 6.24 -6.78 -0.79
N MET A 36 5.32 -5.88 -1.18
CA MET A 36 5.45 -4.45 -0.94
C MET A 36 5.48 -4.12 0.55
N SER A 37 4.65 -4.79 1.35
CA SER A 37 4.65 -4.60 2.80
C SER A 37 5.97 -5.01 3.46
N ILE A 38 6.60 -6.10 2.98
CA ILE A 38 7.91 -6.53 3.51
C ILE A 38 8.98 -5.47 3.20
N VAL A 39 9.03 -4.99 1.95
CA VAL A 39 10.00 -3.97 1.54
C VAL A 39 9.78 -2.66 2.31
N ASP A 40 8.52 -2.26 2.47
CA ASP A 40 8.14 -1.06 3.22
C ASP A 40 8.60 -1.11 4.69
N VAL A 41 8.37 -2.24 5.36
CA VAL A 41 8.84 -2.48 6.74
C VAL A 41 10.35 -2.41 6.81
N PHE A 42 11.05 -3.05 5.87
CA PHE A 42 12.51 -3.06 5.83
C PHE A 42 13.09 -1.65 5.66
N LEU A 43 12.54 -0.87 4.72
CA LEU A 43 12.96 0.52 4.49
C LEU A 43 12.62 1.42 5.69
N GLY A 44 11.43 1.26 6.29
CA GLY A 44 11.03 1.98 7.50
C GLY A 44 11.94 1.68 8.69
N PHE A 45 12.36 0.43 8.85
CA PHE A 45 13.33 0.05 9.88
C PHE A 45 14.70 0.67 9.62
N LYS A 46 15.24 0.55 8.39
CA LYS A 46 16.54 1.12 8.02
C LYS A 46 16.57 2.65 8.18
N ALA A 47 15.49 3.33 7.82
CA ALA A 47 15.34 4.78 7.99
C ALA A 47 15.35 5.17 9.48
N ASN A 48 14.57 4.48 10.32
CA ASN A 48 14.51 4.78 11.75
C ASN A 48 15.85 4.53 12.45
N ARG A 49 16.55 3.44 12.10
CA ARG A 49 17.89 3.16 12.64
C ARG A 49 18.89 4.26 12.28
N LYS A 50 18.86 4.76 11.04
CA LYS A 50 19.78 5.81 10.59
C LYS A 50 19.46 7.18 11.20
N VAL A 51 18.19 7.54 11.37
CA VAL A 51 17.77 8.87 11.82
C VAL A 51 17.70 8.99 13.35
N LEU A 52 17.16 7.97 14.04
CA LEU A 52 16.87 8.05 15.48
C LEU A 52 17.78 7.14 16.32
N GLY A 53 18.60 6.29 15.70
CA GLY A 53 19.40 5.29 16.43
C GLY A 53 18.56 4.26 17.19
N GLU A 54 17.24 4.19 16.97
CA GLU A 54 16.33 3.32 17.72
C GLU A 54 16.58 1.84 17.42
N GLU A 55 16.58 1.03 18.47
CA GLU A 55 16.53 -0.43 18.37
C GLU A 55 15.14 -0.94 17.93
N PHE A 56 15.10 -2.21 17.52
CA PHE A 56 13.90 -2.85 17.01
C PHE A 56 12.75 -2.84 18.03
N LYS A 57 11.66 -2.13 17.71
CA LYS A 57 10.43 -2.10 18.52
C LYS A 57 9.40 -3.07 17.95
N PHE A 58 9.13 -4.16 18.66
CA PHE A 58 8.11 -5.16 18.28
C PHE A 58 6.74 -4.56 17.93
N ASN A 59 6.32 -3.51 18.64
CA ASN A 59 5.05 -2.82 18.36
C ASN A 59 4.98 -2.22 16.94
N LYS A 60 6.10 -1.77 16.37
CA LYS A 60 6.14 -1.22 14.99
C LYS A 60 6.00 -2.35 13.96
N ALA A 61 6.65 -3.50 14.20
CA ALA A 61 6.53 -4.66 13.34
C ALA A 61 5.10 -5.24 13.36
N PHE A 62 4.49 -5.33 14.55
CA PHE A 62 3.12 -5.80 14.69
C PHE A 62 2.12 -4.87 13.97
N ASN A 63 2.28 -3.55 14.10
CA ASN A 63 1.45 -2.60 13.36
C ASN A 63 1.55 -2.78 11.84
N ALA A 64 2.72 -3.12 11.31
CA ALA A 64 2.87 -3.38 9.88
C ALA A 64 2.19 -4.69 9.46
N ILE A 65 2.29 -5.74 10.27
CA ILE A 65 1.57 -7.02 10.06
C ILE A 65 0.07 -6.78 10.07
N THR A 66 -0.45 -5.98 11.01
CA THR A 66 -1.87 -5.64 11.09
C THR A 66 -2.33 -4.86 9.86
N LYS A 67 -1.55 -3.88 9.40
CA LYS A 67 -1.86 -3.14 8.15
C LYS A 67 -1.88 -4.06 6.93
N MET A 68 -0.89 -4.94 6.80
CA MET A 68 -0.82 -5.93 5.71
C MET A 68 -2.03 -6.87 5.74
N GLY A 69 -2.35 -7.41 6.91
CA GLY A 69 -3.49 -8.30 7.13
C GLY A 69 -4.82 -7.62 6.80
N PHE A 70 -4.98 -6.35 7.20
CA PHE A 70 -6.15 -5.55 6.87
C PHE A 70 -6.34 -5.40 5.35
N PHE A 71 -5.29 -5.05 4.61
CA PHE A 71 -5.39 -4.91 3.15
C PHE A 71 -5.66 -6.23 2.44
N CYS A 72 -5.00 -7.32 2.86
CA CYS A 72 -5.27 -8.65 2.31
C CYS A 72 -6.72 -9.08 2.58
N MET A 73 -7.20 -8.89 3.82
CA MET A 73 -8.58 -9.18 4.19
C MET A 73 -9.57 -8.36 3.36
N LEU A 74 -9.31 -7.07 3.19
CA LEU A 74 -10.15 -6.19 2.38
C LEU A 74 -10.23 -6.67 0.91
N THR A 75 -9.10 -7.05 0.33
CA THR A 75 -9.05 -7.60 -1.03
C THR A 75 -9.85 -8.90 -1.17
N VAL A 76 -9.73 -9.81 -0.21
CA VAL A 76 -10.48 -11.07 -0.19
C VAL A 76 -11.98 -10.81 -0.04
N LEU A 77 -12.39 -9.94 0.88
CA LEU A 77 -13.80 -9.62 1.11
C LEU A 77 -14.46 -9.03 -0.13
N ILE A 78 -13.80 -8.06 -0.78
CA ILE A 78 -14.32 -7.44 -2.00
C ILE A 78 -14.46 -8.50 -3.10
N HIS A 79 -13.43 -9.33 -3.31
CA HIS A 79 -13.51 -10.39 -4.30
C HIS A 79 -14.68 -11.34 -4.03
N LEU A 80 -14.81 -11.78 -2.77
CA LEU A 80 -15.87 -12.68 -2.34
C LEU A 80 -17.25 -12.07 -2.54
N THR A 81 -17.45 -10.79 -2.20
CA THR A 81 -18.73 -10.09 -2.40
C THR A 81 -19.15 -10.16 -3.86
N PHE A 82 -18.31 -9.69 -4.79
CA PHE A 82 -18.67 -9.68 -6.22
C PHE A 82 -18.80 -11.09 -6.79
N HIS A 83 -17.98 -12.05 -6.31
CA HIS A 83 -18.10 -13.45 -6.70
C HIS A 83 -19.45 -14.05 -6.30
N LEU A 84 -19.93 -13.77 -5.08
CA LEU A 84 -21.23 -14.23 -4.60
C LEU A 84 -22.42 -13.63 -5.37
N TYR A 85 -22.26 -12.43 -5.93
CA TYR A 85 -23.25 -11.81 -6.81
C TYR A 85 -23.17 -12.29 -8.28
N GLY A 86 -22.24 -13.19 -8.61
CA GLY A 86 -22.03 -13.68 -9.98
C GLY A 86 -21.22 -12.71 -10.87
N GLU A 87 -20.73 -11.61 -10.32
CA GLU A 87 -20.04 -10.52 -11.02
C GLU A 87 -18.51 -10.73 -10.99
N VAL A 88 -18.03 -11.89 -11.45
CA VAL A 88 -16.63 -12.31 -11.30
C VAL A 88 -15.64 -11.39 -12.04
N GLU A 89 -16.01 -10.90 -13.22
CA GLU A 89 -15.18 -9.97 -13.99
C GLU A 89 -15.02 -8.63 -13.26
N VAL A 90 -16.12 -8.09 -12.74
CA VAL A 90 -16.13 -6.86 -11.95
C VAL A 90 -15.28 -7.05 -10.68
N ALA A 91 -15.38 -8.21 -10.02
CA ALA A 91 -14.56 -8.56 -8.87
C ALA A 91 -13.06 -8.40 -9.16
N SER A 92 -12.60 -8.96 -10.28
CA SER A 92 -11.19 -8.89 -10.68
C SER A 92 -10.75 -7.46 -10.99
N VAL A 93 -11.62 -6.67 -11.63
CA VAL A 93 -11.33 -5.28 -11.97
C VAL A 93 -11.20 -4.44 -10.70
N VAL A 94 -12.16 -4.54 -9.77
CA VAL A 94 -12.16 -3.77 -8.52
C VAL A 94 -10.94 -4.13 -7.66
N VAL A 95 -10.63 -5.42 -7.52
CA VAL A 95 -9.45 -5.90 -6.79
C VAL A 95 -8.16 -5.34 -7.40
N LYS A 96 -8.05 -5.33 -8.73
CA LYS A 96 -6.87 -4.79 -9.43
C LYS A 96 -6.69 -3.29 -9.13
N TYR A 97 -7.74 -2.49 -9.25
CA TYR A 97 -7.67 -1.06 -8.95
C TYR A 97 -7.36 -0.77 -7.48
N LEU A 98 -7.99 -1.50 -6.55
CA LEU A 98 -7.69 -1.39 -5.13
C LEU A 98 -6.22 -1.71 -4.85
N SER A 99 -5.70 -2.78 -5.46
CA SER A 99 -4.30 -3.17 -5.33
C SER A 99 -3.37 -2.08 -5.82
N TRP A 100 -3.67 -1.44 -6.96
CA TRP A 100 -2.90 -0.32 -7.47
C TRP A 100 -2.86 0.87 -6.50
N ILE A 101 -3.99 1.21 -5.87
CA ILE A 101 -4.05 2.29 -4.87
C ILE A 101 -3.16 1.96 -3.66
N ILE A 102 -3.24 0.74 -3.15
CA ILE A 102 -2.47 0.33 -1.98
C ILE A 102 -0.97 0.24 -2.31
N ILE A 103 -0.61 -0.32 -3.47
CA ILE A 103 0.79 -0.38 -3.95
C ILE A 103 1.35 1.03 -4.11
N TYR A 104 0.57 1.94 -4.67
CA TYR A 104 0.98 3.34 -4.79
C TYR A 104 1.28 3.96 -3.42
N TYR A 105 0.44 3.71 -2.41
CA TYR A 105 0.69 4.18 -1.04
C TYR A 105 2.00 3.61 -0.47
N TYR A 106 2.26 2.31 -0.69
CA TYR A 106 3.54 1.70 -0.30
C TYR A 106 4.72 2.36 -1.01
N ILE A 107 4.65 2.63 -2.31
CA ILE A 107 5.72 3.30 -3.05
C ILE A 107 6.03 4.68 -2.47
N LEU A 108 5.01 5.49 -2.18
CA LEU A 108 5.21 6.78 -1.52
C LEU A 108 5.92 6.62 -0.18
N ASN A 109 5.45 5.71 0.67
CA ASN A 109 6.05 5.49 2.00
C ASN A 109 7.51 5.01 1.89
N MET A 110 7.81 4.17 0.91
CA MET A 110 9.17 3.73 0.61
C MET A 110 10.06 4.89 0.17
N LEU A 111 9.58 5.79 -0.70
CA LEU A 111 10.34 6.97 -1.12
C LEU A 111 10.60 7.93 0.04
N TYR A 112 9.63 8.13 0.93
CA TYR A 112 9.82 8.91 2.16
C TYR A 112 10.91 8.32 3.06
N ASN A 113 10.86 7.01 3.30
CA ASN A 113 11.87 6.32 4.09
C ASN A 113 13.23 6.32 3.39
N ALA A 114 13.26 6.20 2.07
CA ALA A 114 14.48 6.31 1.28
C ALA A 114 15.12 7.71 1.38
N GLY A 115 14.31 8.78 1.40
CA GLY A 115 14.81 10.15 1.57
C GLY A 115 15.50 10.37 2.91
N LYS A 116 14.96 9.76 3.97
CA LYS A 116 15.60 9.73 5.30
C LYS A 116 16.91 8.94 5.28
N ILE A 117 16.99 7.87 4.48
CA ILE A 117 18.19 7.04 4.36
C ILE A 117 19.26 7.74 3.52
N TYR A 118 18.88 8.47 2.46
CA TYR A 118 19.79 9.11 1.51
C TYR A 118 19.48 10.61 1.36
N PRO A 119 19.76 11.41 2.41
CA PRO A 119 19.40 12.83 2.44
C PRO A 119 20.10 13.67 1.35
N ASP A 120 21.27 13.24 0.89
CA ASP A 120 22.05 13.96 -0.13
C ASP A 120 21.50 13.77 -1.56
N SER A 121 20.53 12.87 -1.75
CA SER A 121 19.94 12.62 -3.06
C SER A 121 18.90 13.68 -3.40
N LYS A 122 19.12 14.42 -4.49
CA LYS A 122 18.12 15.34 -5.04
C LYS A 122 16.98 14.63 -5.77
N VAL A 123 17.19 13.37 -6.20
CA VAL A 123 16.21 12.61 -6.99
C VAL A 123 15.04 12.15 -6.12
N ILE A 124 15.30 11.71 -4.89
CA ILE A 124 14.26 11.18 -4.01
C ILE A 124 13.20 12.22 -3.63
N PRO A 125 13.54 13.42 -3.12
CA PRO A 125 12.53 14.44 -2.81
C PRO A 125 11.77 14.88 -4.07
N PHE A 126 12.43 14.98 -5.22
CA PHE A 126 11.78 15.25 -6.50
C PHE A 126 10.73 14.19 -6.88
N LEU A 127 11.05 12.90 -6.70
CA LEU A 127 10.10 11.81 -6.94
C LEU A 127 8.91 11.87 -5.96
N VAL A 128 9.17 12.14 -4.69
CA VAL A 128 8.11 12.32 -3.68
C VAL A 128 7.18 13.47 -4.09
N GLU A 129 7.73 14.64 -4.43
CA GLU A 129 6.96 15.82 -4.82
C GLU A 129 6.09 15.55 -6.05
N ILE A 130 6.65 14.97 -7.12
CA ILE A 130 5.89 14.64 -8.32
C ILE A 130 4.74 13.68 -8.01
N MET A 131 4.99 12.67 -7.19
CA MET A 131 3.97 11.68 -6.86
C MET A 131 2.85 12.31 -6.03
N GLN A 132 3.18 13.11 -5.02
CA GLN A 132 2.19 13.84 -4.21
C GLN A 132 1.40 14.87 -5.02
N LEU A 133 2.08 15.64 -5.87
CA LEU A 133 1.46 16.64 -6.75
C LEU A 133 0.46 16.00 -7.71
N HIS A 134 0.74 14.81 -8.24
CA HIS A 134 -0.22 14.09 -9.07
C HIS A 134 -1.48 13.72 -8.29
N ILE A 135 -1.37 13.30 -7.04
CA ILE A 135 -2.55 12.98 -6.22
C ILE A 135 -3.32 14.21 -5.81
N LEU A 136 -2.64 15.24 -5.31
CA LEU A 136 -3.28 16.50 -4.95
C LEU A 136 -3.92 17.12 -6.20
N GLY A 137 -3.23 17.09 -7.33
CA GLY A 137 -3.73 17.58 -8.60
C GLY A 137 -4.94 16.79 -9.10
N ALA A 138 -4.91 15.46 -9.03
CA ALA A 138 -6.04 14.61 -9.40
C ALA A 138 -7.24 14.82 -8.47
N MET A 139 -7.00 14.95 -7.16
CA MET A 139 -8.04 15.21 -6.16
C MET A 139 -8.67 16.60 -6.37
N MET A 140 -7.85 17.64 -6.48
CA MET A 140 -8.28 19.02 -6.70
C MET A 140 -9.01 19.18 -8.04
N SER A 141 -8.53 18.53 -9.10
CA SER A 141 -9.20 18.52 -10.41
C SER A 141 -10.57 17.85 -10.35
N ARG A 142 -10.71 16.74 -9.62
CA ARG A 142 -12.02 16.09 -9.38
C ARG A 142 -12.94 16.92 -8.47
N MET A 143 -12.38 17.78 -7.62
CA MET A 143 -13.11 18.73 -6.79
C MET A 143 -13.41 20.07 -7.50
N GLY A 144 -13.00 20.24 -8.76
CA GLY A 144 -13.22 21.48 -9.52
C GLY A 144 -12.28 22.64 -9.16
N ILE A 145 -11.20 22.39 -8.41
CA ILE A 145 -10.25 23.40 -7.94
C ILE A 145 -9.03 23.43 -8.87
N ASN A 146 -8.77 24.60 -9.46
CA ASN A 146 -7.66 24.78 -10.40
C ASN A 146 -6.33 24.99 -9.66
N VAL A 147 -5.46 23.98 -9.70
CA VAL A 147 -4.16 23.88 -9.01
C VAL A 147 -3.22 25.05 -9.31
N SER A 148 -3.32 25.64 -10.50
CA SER A 148 -2.49 26.79 -10.90
C SER A 148 -2.72 28.01 -10.02
N LYS A 149 -3.92 28.17 -9.43
CA LYS A 149 -4.21 29.30 -8.52
C LYS A 149 -3.66 29.07 -7.11
N VAL A 150 -3.54 27.82 -6.67
CA VAL A 150 -3.04 27.48 -5.32
C VAL A 150 -1.53 27.68 -5.23
N LYS A 151 -0.77 27.23 -6.24
CA LYS A 151 0.68 27.49 -6.30
C LYS A 151 1.02 28.98 -6.34
N LEU A 152 0.21 29.78 -7.06
CA LEU A 152 0.36 31.24 -7.11
C LEU A 152 0.05 31.91 -5.76
N GLN A 153 -0.83 31.32 -4.93
CA GLN A 153 -1.14 31.84 -3.60
C GLN A 153 -0.08 31.46 -2.57
N GLU A 154 0.50 30.26 -2.67
CA GLU A 154 1.59 29.81 -1.80
C GLU A 154 2.89 30.58 -2.07
N GLU A 155 3.27 30.78 -3.35
CA GLU A 155 4.42 31.62 -3.73
C GLU A 155 4.25 33.10 -3.32
N GLN A 156 3.01 33.61 -3.34
CA GLN A 156 2.71 34.97 -2.87
C GLN A 156 2.68 35.08 -1.34
N ALA A 157 2.29 34.01 -0.63
CA ALA A 157 2.30 33.96 0.82
C ALA A 157 3.72 33.79 1.40
N GLU A 158 4.61 33.09 0.69
CA GLU A 158 6.02 32.98 1.05
C GLU A 158 6.79 34.29 0.79
N LYS A 159 6.51 34.98 -0.33
CA LYS A 159 7.09 36.31 -0.60
C LYS A 159 6.70 37.35 0.46
N LYS A 160 5.43 37.37 0.90
CA LYS A 160 4.97 38.28 1.96
C LYS A 160 5.62 38.03 3.33
N LYS A 161 6.01 36.79 3.64
CA LYS A 161 6.73 36.47 4.89
C LYS A 161 8.23 36.80 4.85
N GLY A 162 8.80 36.95 3.65
CA GLY A 162 10.18 37.40 3.46
C GLY A 162 10.35 38.91 3.58
N ASP A 163 9.32 39.69 3.24
CA ASP A 163 9.34 41.16 3.29
C ASP A 163 9.00 41.74 4.68
N GLU A 164 8.58 40.91 5.65
CA GLU A 164 8.30 41.30 7.05
C GLU A 164 9.47 40.99 8.02
N LYS A 165 10.66 40.65 7.51
CA LYS A 165 11.90 40.51 8.29
C LYS A 165 12.94 41.54 7.85
#